data_AF-A0A9J7E9J1-F1
#
_entry.id   AF-A0A9J7E9J1-F1
#
_cell.length_a   1.000
_cell.length_b   1.000
_cell.length_c   1.000
_cell.angle_alpha   90.00
_cell.angle_beta   90.00
_cell.angle_gamma   90.00
#
_symmetry.space_group_name_H-M   'P 1'
#
loop_
_entity.id
_entity.type
_entity.pdbx_description
1 polymer ?
#
loop_
_entity_poly.entity_id
_entity_poly.type
_entity_poly.pdbx_seq_one_letter_code
_entity_poly.pdbx_strand_id
1 'polypeptide(L)'
;MANTTQALSRLRRLYAGVVRSMALYGAPVWAPNLLRRPARTLLMAQRVMAIRMIRGYRTISGESANLLAGLPPWDLEAKVLARVYSMRAEARRRGETPLPRQIGAWRDELRRDLMAEWQQRLSQPRAGLAAIAAVSPLFEEWLERRYGVLTYRLTQVLTGHGSFGRYLCLMGREETPGCHHCEDRPEDTVEHTVGECPSWAEHRRVLREVIGDGDLSRPGLVQAM
;
A
#
# COMPACT_ATOMS: atom_id res chain seq x y z
N MET A 1 13.88 -17.41 -17.91
CA MET A 1 14.55 -16.65 -16.84
C MET A 1 13.56 -16.43 -15.69
N ALA A 2 13.79 -17.02 -14.52
CA ALA A 2 12.93 -16.77 -13.36
C ALA A 2 13.01 -15.28 -13.01
N ASN A 3 11.88 -14.57 -13.01
CA ASN A 3 11.82 -13.13 -12.83
C ASN A 3 12.26 -12.78 -11.39
N THR A 4 13.52 -12.37 -11.21
CA THR A 4 14.16 -12.05 -9.92
C THR A 4 13.32 -11.08 -9.08
N THR A 5 12.58 -10.18 -9.73
CA THR A 5 11.64 -9.25 -9.07
C THR A 5 10.47 -9.97 -8.39
N GLN A 6 9.95 -11.03 -8.99
CA GLN A 6 8.87 -11.84 -8.43
C GLN A 6 9.34 -12.70 -7.26
N ALA A 7 10.54 -13.30 -7.36
CA ALA A 7 11.16 -14.05 -6.26
C ALA A 7 11.41 -13.17 -5.03
N LEU A 8 11.96 -11.96 -5.24
CA LEU A 8 12.15 -10.97 -4.17
C LEU A 8 10.83 -10.47 -3.59
N SER A 9 9.76 -10.37 -4.39
CA SER A 9 8.43 -10.03 -3.88
C SER A 9 7.88 -11.10 -2.94
N ARG A 10 7.98 -12.38 -3.31
CA ARG A 10 7.57 -13.51 -2.48
C ARG A 10 8.34 -13.55 -1.15
N LEU A 11 9.67 -13.35 -1.22
CA LEU A 11 10.51 -13.28 -0.03
C LEU A 11 10.08 -12.15 0.92
N ARG A 12 9.81 -10.95 0.38
CA ARG A 12 9.35 -9.82 1.20
C ARG A 12 7.97 -10.06 1.81
N ARG A 13 7.06 -10.73 1.10
CA ARG A 13 5.76 -11.15 1.66
C ARG A 13 5.92 -12.15 2.80
N LEU A 14 6.85 -13.10 2.67
CA LEU A 14 7.18 -14.05 3.74
C LEU A 14 7.69 -13.32 4.98
N TYR A 15 8.70 -12.46 4.84
CA TYR A 15 9.23 -11.67 5.95
C TYR A 15 8.16 -10.77 6.57
N ALA A 16 7.29 -10.16 5.77
CA ALA A 16 6.18 -9.37 6.28
C ALA A 16 5.22 -10.21 7.14
N GLY A 17 4.95 -11.46 6.74
CA GLY A 17 4.18 -12.41 7.54
C GLY A 17 4.83 -12.76 8.88
N VAL A 18 6.16 -12.92 8.91
CA VAL A 18 6.93 -13.17 10.15
C VAL A 18 6.83 -11.96 11.07
N VAL A 19 7.17 -10.77 10.57
CA VAL A 19 7.14 -9.52 11.37
C VAL A 19 5.74 -9.23 11.87
N ARG A 20 4.71 -9.41 11.03
CA ARG A 20 3.31 -9.32 11.43
C ARG A 20 2.98 -10.27 12.58
N SER A 21 3.41 -11.52 12.49
CA SER A 21 3.17 -12.52 13.55
C SER A 21 3.83 -12.12 14.87
N MET A 22 5.06 -11.57 14.81
CA MET A 22 5.76 -11.06 15.98
C MET A 22 5.03 -9.83 16.58
N ALA A 23 4.68 -8.86 15.74
CA ALA A 23 4.01 -7.63 16.17
C ALA A 23 2.63 -7.88 16.79
N LEU A 24 1.91 -8.88 16.27
CA LEU A 24 0.53 -9.16 16.64
C LEU A 24 0.35 -10.37 17.57
N TYR A 25 1.45 -11.01 18.01
CA TYR A 25 1.40 -12.20 18.87
C TYR A 25 0.51 -11.99 20.12
N GLY A 26 0.70 -10.87 20.81
CA GLY A 26 -0.06 -10.50 22.01
C GLY A 26 -1.31 -9.66 21.75
N ALA A 27 -1.73 -9.49 20.49
CA ALA A 27 -2.81 -8.55 20.12
C ALA A 27 -4.08 -8.67 20.96
N PRO A 28 -4.58 -9.87 21.29
CA PRO A 28 -5.77 -9.99 22.14
C PRO A 28 -5.68 -9.34 23.52
N VAL A 29 -4.47 -9.22 24.07
CA VAL A 29 -4.24 -8.65 25.40
C VAL A 29 -4.18 -7.13 25.35
N TRP A 30 -3.46 -6.57 24.36
CA TRP A 30 -3.21 -5.12 24.31
C TRP A 30 -4.17 -4.35 23.40
N ALA A 31 -4.74 -4.97 22.36
CA ALA A 31 -5.57 -4.27 21.37
C ALA A 31 -6.84 -3.61 21.96
N PRO A 32 -7.56 -4.22 22.93
CA PRO A 32 -8.72 -3.56 23.55
C PRO A 32 -8.38 -2.24 24.23
N ASN A 33 -7.14 -2.10 24.71
CA ASN A 33 -6.65 -0.92 25.41
C ASN A 33 -5.69 -0.09 24.53
N LEU A 34 -5.68 -0.29 23.21
CA LEU A 34 -4.75 0.36 22.32
C LEU A 34 -5.06 1.86 22.20
N LEU A 35 -4.33 2.66 22.96
CA LEU A 35 -4.41 4.12 22.89
C LEU A 35 -3.76 4.66 21.60
N ARG A 36 -4.12 5.90 21.25
CA ARG A 36 -3.64 6.59 20.02
C ARG A 36 -2.12 6.62 19.88
N ARG A 37 -1.37 6.82 20.97
CA ARG A 37 0.11 6.93 20.95
C ARG A 37 0.78 5.58 20.64
N PRO A 38 0.53 4.48 21.39
CA PRO A 38 1.01 3.15 21.02
C PRO A 38 0.60 2.70 19.62
N ALA A 39 -0.63 2.99 19.19
CA ALA A 39 -1.09 2.68 17.83
C ALA A 39 -0.19 3.33 16.76
N ARG A 40 0.24 4.58 16.97
CA ARG A 40 1.15 5.28 16.06
C ARG A 40 2.51 4.59 15.98
N THR A 41 3.07 4.12 17.08
CA THR A 41 4.35 3.38 17.07
C THR A 41 4.24 2.08 16.29
N LEU A 42 3.15 1.33 16.49
CA LEU A 42 2.85 0.11 15.73
C LEU A 42 2.79 0.38 14.22
N LEU A 43 2.04 1.41 13.82
CA LEU A 43 1.89 1.79 12.41
C LEU A 43 3.20 2.34 11.80
N MET A 44 4.03 3.01 12.59
CA MET A 44 5.37 3.45 12.14
C MET A 44 6.29 2.27 11.85
N ALA A 45 6.26 1.23 12.69
CA ALA A 45 7.01 0.00 12.45
C ALA A 45 6.51 -0.71 11.17
N GLN A 46 5.18 -0.81 11.00
CA GLN A 46 4.58 -1.37 9.79
C GLN A 46 5.02 -0.61 8.53
N ARG A 47 4.99 0.73 8.58
CA ARG A 47 5.35 1.59 7.45
C ARG A 47 6.77 1.33 6.95
N VAL A 48 7.74 1.11 7.84
CA VAL A 48 9.13 0.81 7.44
C VAL A 48 9.19 -0.46 6.60
N MET A 49 8.45 -1.49 6.98
CA MET A 49 8.33 -2.74 6.23
C MET A 49 7.59 -2.53 4.90
N ALA A 50 6.44 -1.86 4.92
CA ALA A 50 5.63 -1.59 3.74
C ALA A 50 6.42 -0.81 2.66
N ILE A 51 7.17 0.23 3.07
CA ILE A 51 8.06 0.99 2.18
C ILE A 51 9.11 0.09 1.52
N ARG A 52 9.71 -0.84 2.27
CA ARG A 52 10.68 -1.81 1.71
C ARG A 52 10.05 -2.80 0.76
N MET A 53 8.80 -3.22 1.01
CA MET A 53 8.05 -4.10 0.10
C MET A 53 7.85 -3.44 -1.26
N ILE A 54 7.42 -2.18 -1.26
CA ILE A 54 7.15 -1.41 -2.48
C ILE A 54 8.40 -0.75 -3.06
N ARG A 55 9.57 -0.88 -2.43
CA ARG A 55 10.82 -0.21 -2.86
C ARG A 55 10.65 1.31 -2.93
N GLY A 56 9.91 1.88 -1.98
CA GLY A 56 9.53 3.30 -1.98
C GLY A 56 10.51 4.21 -1.24
N TYR A 57 10.35 5.51 -1.43
CA TYR A 57 11.06 6.52 -0.64
C TYR A 57 10.57 6.54 0.80
N ARG A 58 11.49 6.87 1.74
CA ARG A 58 11.20 6.95 3.19
C ARG A 58 10.17 8.02 3.57
N THR A 59 9.75 8.88 2.65
CA THR A 59 8.80 10.00 2.83
C THR A 59 7.37 9.59 2.49
N ILE A 60 7.16 8.45 1.83
CA ILE A 60 5.82 7.94 1.49
C ILE A 60 5.00 7.74 2.78
N SER A 61 3.73 8.12 2.77
CA SER A 61 2.83 7.99 3.93
C SER A 61 2.63 6.51 4.30
N GLY A 62 2.27 6.24 5.56
CA GLY A 62 1.97 4.88 6.01
C GLY A 62 0.78 4.27 5.25
N GLU A 63 -0.27 5.05 5.06
CA GLU A 63 -1.49 4.63 4.34
C GLU A 63 -1.19 4.22 2.90
N SER A 64 -0.50 5.07 2.12
CA SER A 64 -0.13 4.73 0.75
C SER A 64 0.83 3.56 0.69
N ALA A 65 1.79 3.48 1.61
CA ALA A 65 2.73 2.35 1.65
C ALA A 65 2.02 1.02 1.93
N ASN A 66 1.09 1.00 2.88
CA ASN A 66 0.28 -0.16 3.23
C ASN A 66 -0.62 -0.58 2.07
N LEU A 67 -1.32 0.37 1.44
CA LEU A 67 -2.19 0.12 0.30
C LEU A 67 -1.42 -0.48 -0.89
N LEU A 68 -0.31 0.16 -1.28
CA LEU A 68 0.53 -0.32 -2.37
C LEU A 68 1.18 -1.68 -2.07
N ALA A 69 1.51 -1.95 -0.80
CA ALA A 69 2.05 -3.24 -0.36
C ALA A 69 0.99 -4.35 -0.23
N GLY A 70 -0.30 -4.00 -0.23
CA GLY A 70 -1.40 -4.91 0.05
C GLY A 70 -1.40 -5.41 1.49
N LEU A 71 -1.07 -4.54 2.44
CA LEU A 71 -0.98 -4.85 3.86
C LEU A 71 -2.02 -4.07 4.66
N PRO A 72 -3.04 -4.73 5.23
CA PRO A 72 -3.97 -4.06 6.12
C PRO A 72 -3.25 -3.42 7.33
N PRO A 73 -3.67 -2.24 7.80
CA PRO A 73 -3.13 -1.62 9.00
C PRO A 73 -3.15 -2.56 10.21
N TRP A 74 -2.01 -2.67 10.91
CA TRP A 74 -1.88 -3.62 12.02
C TRP A 74 -2.78 -3.31 13.22
N ASP A 75 -3.19 -2.06 13.42
CA ASP A 75 -4.16 -1.71 14.44
C ASP A 75 -5.54 -2.32 14.14
N LEU A 76 -5.94 -2.39 12.86
CA LEU A 76 -7.15 -3.10 12.43
C LEU A 76 -7.01 -4.61 12.58
N GLU A 77 -5.89 -5.17 12.15
CA GLU A 77 -5.64 -6.61 12.29
C GLU A 77 -5.64 -7.05 13.77
N ALA A 78 -5.10 -6.20 14.64
CA ALA A 78 -5.09 -6.43 16.09
C ALA A 78 -6.51 -6.49 16.66
N LYS A 79 -7.42 -5.61 16.21
CA LYS A 79 -8.84 -5.64 16.60
C LYS A 79 -9.48 -6.97 16.21
N VAL A 80 -9.24 -7.46 14.99
CA VAL A 80 -9.78 -8.75 14.52
C VAL A 80 -9.27 -9.89 15.40
N LEU A 81 -7.96 -9.94 15.68
CA LEU A 81 -7.37 -10.98 16.53
C LEU A 81 -7.95 -10.95 17.95
N ALA A 82 -8.10 -9.76 18.54
CA ALA A 82 -8.72 -9.60 19.85
C ALA A 82 -10.18 -10.04 19.85
N ARG A 83 -10.94 -9.71 18.81
CA ARG A 83 -12.36 -10.08 18.73
C ARG A 83 -12.55 -11.59 18.61
N VAL A 84 -11.77 -12.27 17.75
CA VAL A 84 -11.79 -13.74 17.65
C VAL A 84 -11.42 -14.39 18.99
N TYR A 85 -10.44 -13.83 19.70
CA TYR A 85 -10.06 -14.33 21.02
C TYR A 85 -11.19 -14.18 22.04
N SER A 86 -11.85 -13.01 22.11
CA SER A 86 -12.97 -12.76 23.00
C SER A 86 -14.16 -13.69 22.71
N MET A 87 -14.52 -13.89 21.43
CA MET A 87 -15.60 -14.81 21.04
C MET A 87 -15.29 -16.25 21.46
N ARG A 88 -14.03 -16.70 21.31
CA ARG A 88 -13.59 -18.02 21.79
C ARG A 88 -13.66 -18.12 23.32
N ALA A 89 -13.25 -17.08 24.04
CA ALA A 89 -13.31 -17.05 25.50
C ALA A 89 -14.77 -17.08 26.00
N GLU A 90 -15.66 -16.36 25.34
CA GLU A 90 -17.11 -16.35 25.62
C GLU A 90 -17.76 -17.70 25.37
N ALA A 91 -17.45 -18.37 24.26
CA ALA A 91 -17.94 -19.72 23.99
C ALA A 91 -17.48 -20.71 25.06
N ARG A 92 -16.19 -20.67 25.44
CA ARG A 92 -15.66 -21.52 26.52
C ARG A 92 -16.33 -21.26 27.87
N ARG A 93 -16.63 -20.01 28.20
CA ARG A 93 -17.40 -19.67 29.43
C ARG A 93 -18.81 -20.26 29.42
N ARG A 94 -19.40 -20.47 28.24
CA ARG A 94 -20.68 -21.15 28.05
C ARG A 94 -20.57 -22.68 28.00
N GLY A 95 -19.38 -23.25 28.19
CA GLY A 95 -19.14 -24.69 28.04
C GLY A 95 -19.06 -25.16 26.59
N GLU A 96 -19.02 -24.24 25.62
CA GLU A 96 -18.96 -24.56 24.20
C GLU A 96 -17.50 -24.65 23.73
N THR A 97 -17.22 -25.59 22.82
CA THR A 97 -15.95 -25.65 22.08
C THR A 97 -16.20 -25.37 20.60
N PRO A 98 -15.93 -24.15 20.11
CA PRO A 98 -16.17 -23.80 18.72
C PRO A 98 -15.37 -24.68 17.77
N LEU A 99 -16.04 -25.20 16.75
CA LEU A 99 -15.40 -25.98 15.70
C LEU A 99 -14.47 -25.11 14.86
N PRO A 100 -13.41 -25.67 14.24
CA PRO A 100 -12.52 -24.93 13.34
C PRO A 100 -13.27 -24.16 12.25
N ARG A 101 -14.32 -24.75 11.66
CA ARG A 101 -15.17 -24.09 10.65
C ARG A 101 -15.88 -22.83 11.17
N GLN A 102 -16.35 -22.85 12.42
CA GLN A 102 -17.04 -21.71 13.03
C GLN A 102 -16.06 -20.58 13.31
N ILE A 103 -14.86 -20.92 13.80
CA ILE A 103 -13.78 -19.94 13.98
C ILE A 103 -13.37 -19.33 12.63
N GLY A 104 -13.30 -20.15 11.58
CA GLY A 104 -13.07 -19.70 10.20
C GLY A 104 -14.10 -18.66 9.78
N ALA A 105 -15.39 -18.99 9.91
CA ALA A 105 -16.48 -18.07 9.60
C ALA A 105 -16.40 -16.74 10.38
N TRP A 106 -16.09 -16.78 11.67
CA TRP A 106 -15.88 -15.57 12.48
C TRP A 106 -14.72 -14.71 11.94
N ARG A 107 -13.62 -15.35 11.56
CA ARG A 107 -12.46 -14.65 11.00
C ARG A 107 -12.79 -14.01 9.66
N ASP A 108 -13.54 -14.69 8.81
CA ASP A 108 -13.90 -14.20 7.47
C ASP A 108 -14.87 -13.01 7.56
N GLU A 109 -15.84 -13.07 8.48
CA GLU A 109 -16.72 -11.95 8.80
C GLU A 109 -15.94 -10.73 9.31
N LEU A 110 -15.14 -10.91 10.36
CA LEU A 110 -14.34 -9.81 10.92
C LEU A 110 -13.31 -9.27 9.93
N ARG A 111 -12.84 -10.10 8.99
CA ARG A 111 -11.94 -9.66 7.93
C ARG A 111 -12.68 -8.78 6.91
N ARG A 112 -13.94 -9.08 6.58
CA ARG A 112 -14.77 -8.21 5.74
C ARG A 112 -14.98 -6.85 6.41
N ASP A 113 -15.30 -6.84 7.70
CA ASP A 113 -15.44 -5.59 8.48
C ASP A 113 -14.14 -4.79 8.51
N LEU A 114 -13.00 -5.46 8.66
CA LEU A 114 -11.68 -4.84 8.60
C LEU A 114 -11.40 -4.19 7.25
N MET A 115 -11.74 -4.86 6.14
CA MET A 115 -11.54 -4.30 4.80
C MET A 115 -12.43 -3.08 4.58
N ALA A 116 -13.69 -3.13 5.03
CA ALA A 116 -14.60 -1.97 4.97
C ALA A 116 -14.09 -0.79 5.82
N GLU A 117 -13.64 -1.02 7.06
CA GLU A 117 -13.04 0.04 7.90
C GLU A 117 -11.77 0.61 7.23
N TRP A 118 -10.95 -0.24 6.61
CA TRP A 118 -9.74 0.22 5.92
C TRP A 118 -10.07 1.08 4.71
N GLN A 119 -11.00 0.65 3.85
CA GLN A 119 -11.43 1.43 2.69
C GLN A 119 -12.05 2.78 3.12
N GLN A 120 -12.82 2.80 4.21
CA GLN A 120 -13.33 4.04 4.80
C GLN A 120 -12.19 4.96 5.28
N ARG A 121 -11.15 4.44 5.92
CA ARG A 121 -9.97 5.25 6.31
C ARG A 121 -9.28 5.86 5.11
N LEU A 122 -9.20 5.13 4.00
CA LEU A 122 -8.59 5.58 2.76
C LEU A 122 -9.42 6.65 2.01
N SER A 123 -10.70 6.84 2.34
CA SER A 123 -11.51 7.90 1.72
C SER A 123 -11.20 9.30 2.25
N GLN A 124 -10.50 9.40 3.39
CA GLN A 124 -10.06 10.66 4.00
C GLN A 124 -8.55 10.66 4.27
N PRO A 125 -7.71 10.52 3.23
CA PRO A 125 -6.28 10.38 3.41
C PRO A 125 -5.66 11.72 3.84
N ARG A 126 -4.81 11.68 4.87
CA ARG A 126 -4.05 12.87 5.31
C ARG A 126 -2.80 13.15 4.46
N ALA A 127 -2.33 12.16 3.73
CA ALA A 127 -1.12 12.24 2.91
C ALA A 127 -1.09 11.12 1.85
N GLY A 128 -0.38 11.35 0.75
CA GLY A 128 -0.26 10.38 -0.34
C GLY A 128 -1.53 10.24 -1.18
N LEU A 129 -2.27 11.35 -1.33
CA LEU A 129 -3.55 11.42 -2.03
C LEU A 129 -3.48 10.80 -3.42
N ALA A 130 -2.43 11.08 -4.20
CA ALA A 130 -2.29 10.58 -5.57
C ALA A 130 -2.29 9.05 -5.67
N ALA A 131 -1.51 8.37 -4.84
CA ALA A 131 -1.45 6.90 -4.83
C ALA A 131 -2.77 6.29 -4.35
N ILE A 132 -3.38 6.90 -3.32
CA ILE A 132 -4.63 6.41 -2.74
C ILE A 132 -5.78 6.60 -3.73
N ALA A 133 -5.92 7.77 -4.33
CA ALA A 133 -6.95 8.05 -5.34
C ALA A 133 -6.82 7.14 -6.57
N ALA A 134 -5.60 6.79 -6.98
CA ALA A 134 -5.37 5.88 -8.10
C ALA A 134 -5.77 4.43 -7.82
N VAL A 135 -5.60 3.96 -6.57
CA VAL A 135 -5.79 2.55 -6.21
C VAL A 135 -7.14 2.27 -5.56
N SER A 136 -7.68 3.19 -4.76
CA SER A 136 -8.93 3.01 -4.02
C SER A 136 -10.15 2.59 -4.88
N PRO A 137 -10.31 3.04 -6.14
CA PRO A 137 -11.40 2.55 -7.00
C PRO A 137 -11.32 1.06 -7.36
N LEU A 138 -10.10 0.50 -7.32
CA LEU A 138 -9.79 -0.90 -7.64
C LEU A 138 -9.28 -1.63 -6.39
N PHE A 139 -9.83 -1.29 -5.22
CA PHE A 139 -9.27 -1.70 -3.94
C PHE A 139 -9.20 -3.23 -3.80
N GLU A 140 -10.27 -3.95 -4.12
CA GLU A 140 -10.31 -5.41 -4.00
C GLU A 140 -9.41 -6.07 -5.04
N GLU A 141 -9.52 -5.66 -6.29
CA GLU A 141 -8.71 -6.17 -7.42
C GLU A 141 -7.22 -5.96 -7.16
N TRP A 142 -6.84 -4.80 -6.61
CA TRP A 142 -5.46 -4.48 -6.27
C TRP A 142 -4.90 -5.37 -5.16
N LEU A 143 -5.72 -5.76 -4.19
CA LEU A 143 -5.30 -6.64 -3.10
C LEU A 143 -5.21 -8.10 -3.55
N GLU A 144 -6.06 -8.52 -4.49
CA GLU A 144 -6.16 -9.91 -4.97
C GLU A 144 -5.26 -10.23 -6.17
N ARG A 145 -4.73 -9.21 -6.85
CA ARG A 145 -3.91 -9.38 -8.05
C ARG A 145 -2.74 -10.35 -7.86
N ARG A 146 -2.52 -11.19 -8.88
CA ARG A 146 -1.45 -12.22 -8.91
C ARG A 146 -0.15 -11.71 -9.54
N TYR A 147 -0.23 -10.64 -10.32
CA TYR A 147 0.88 -10.00 -11.03
C TYR A 147 0.96 -8.51 -10.65
N GLY A 148 1.78 -7.72 -11.36
CA GLY A 148 1.98 -6.30 -11.03
C GLY A 148 2.87 -6.07 -9.80
N VAL A 149 4.02 -6.77 -9.70
CA VAL A 149 4.98 -6.48 -8.62
C VAL A 149 5.53 -5.07 -8.80
N LEU A 150 5.40 -4.25 -7.75
CA LEU A 150 5.93 -2.89 -7.77
C LEU A 150 7.45 -2.87 -7.89
N THR A 151 7.92 -2.25 -8.96
CA THR A 151 9.33 -1.92 -9.16
C THR A 151 9.64 -0.58 -8.48
N TYR A 152 10.93 -0.27 -8.33
CA TYR A 152 11.36 1.01 -7.78
C TYR A 152 10.75 2.19 -8.55
N ARG A 153 10.85 2.17 -9.89
CA ARG A 153 10.33 3.24 -10.76
C ARG A 153 8.80 3.30 -10.76
N LEU A 154 8.11 2.16 -10.81
CA LEU A 154 6.65 2.13 -10.77
C LEU A 154 6.12 2.71 -9.46
N THR A 155 6.76 2.40 -8.32
CA THR A 155 6.39 3.02 -7.04
C THR A 155 6.60 4.53 -7.06
N GLN A 156 7.65 5.04 -7.69
CA GLN A 156 7.82 6.50 -7.84
C GLN A 156 6.67 7.10 -8.65
N VAL A 157 6.32 6.51 -9.79
CA VAL A 157 5.20 6.94 -10.64
C VAL A 157 3.89 6.96 -9.84
N LEU A 158 3.55 5.87 -9.15
CA LEU A 158 2.30 5.78 -8.39
C LEU A 158 2.24 6.74 -7.19
N THR A 159 3.38 7.08 -6.60
CA THR A 159 3.40 7.94 -5.40
C THR A 159 3.69 9.39 -5.70
N GLY A 160 4.35 9.70 -6.82
CA GLY A 160 4.99 11.00 -7.07
C GLY A 160 6.24 11.23 -6.21
N HIS A 161 6.71 10.23 -5.45
CA HIS A 161 7.93 10.35 -4.65
C HIS A 161 9.09 9.72 -5.41
N GLY A 162 9.97 10.56 -5.98
CA GLY A 162 11.00 10.06 -6.89
C GLY A 162 11.94 11.14 -7.39
N SER A 163 12.50 10.91 -8.56
CA SER A 163 13.34 11.88 -9.27
C SER A 163 12.48 12.85 -10.09
N PHE A 164 11.47 13.44 -9.46
CA PHE A 164 10.59 14.44 -10.06
C PHE A 164 10.93 15.81 -9.47
N GLY A 165 11.20 16.81 -10.29
CA GLY A 165 11.55 18.17 -9.87
C GLY A 165 10.56 18.73 -8.84
N ARG A 166 9.24 18.57 -9.03
CA ARG A 166 8.22 18.96 -8.03
C ARG A 166 8.50 18.37 -6.65
N TYR A 167 8.78 17.08 -6.61
CA TYR A 167 9.03 16.36 -5.35
C TYR A 167 10.39 16.72 -4.74
N LEU A 168 11.43 16.87 -5.56
CA LEU A 168 12.76 17.24 -5.10
C LEU A 168 12.78 18.66 -4.53
N CYS A 169 12.09 19.60 -5.18
CA CYS A 169 11.87 20.96 -4.69
C CYS A 169 11.11 20.96 -3.35
N LEU A 170 10.00 20.21 -3.25
CA LEU A 170 9.23 20.06 -2.00
C LEU A 170 10.09 19.54 -0.83
N MET A 171 11.09 18.70 -1.11
CA MET A 171 12.00 18.12 -0.13
C MET A 171 13.27 18.97 0.11
N GLY A 172 13.37 20.16 -0.50
CA GLY A 172 14.52 21.06 -0.39
C GLY A 172 15.80 20.49 -1.00
N ARG A 173 15.68 19.64 -2.02
CA ARG A 173 16.81 19.05 -2.76
C ARG A 173 17.12 19.77 -4.07
N GLU A 174 16.17 20.53 -4.57
CA GLU A 174 16.29 21.37 -5.76
C GLU A 174 15.64 22.73 -5.50
N GLU A 175 16.14 23.76 -6.17
CA GLU A 175 15.62 25.14 -6.01
C GLU A 175 14.30 25.34 -6.74
N THR A 176 14.08 24.63 -7.84
CA THR A 176 12.90 24.77 -8.70
C THR A 176 12.21 23.44 -8.92
N PRO A 177 10.88 23.41 -9.12
CA PRO A 177 10.15 22.19 -9.40
C PRO A 177 10.15 21.79 -10.89
N GLY A 178 10.87 22.53 -11.74
CA GLY A 178 10.79 22.42 -13.20
C GLY A 178 11.52 21.20 -13.76
N CYS A 179 11.07 20.74 -14.93
CA CYS A 179 11.67 19.60 -15.62
C CYS A 179 13.02 19.99 -16.24
N HIS A 180 14.07 19.24 -15.92
CA HIS A 180 15.40 19.44 -16.47
C HIS A 180 15.55 19.04 -17.94
N HIS A 181 14.54 18.37 -18.48
CA HIS A 181 14.54 17.83 -19.84
C HIS A 181 13.82 18.71 -20.86
N CYS A 182 13.12 19.74 -20.40
CA CYS A 182 12.27 20.59 -21.23
C CYS A 182 12.83 22.02 -21.23
N GLU A 183 12.81 22.68 -22.38
CA GLU A 183 13.35 24.04 -22.53
C GLU A 183 12.54 25.08 -21.73
N ASP A 184 11.21 24.93 -21.75
CA ASP A 184 10.23 25.77 -21.06
C ASP A 184 10.08 25.44 -19.57
N ARG A 185 10.79 24.42 -19.07
CA ARG A 185 10.84 23.98 -17.67
C ARG A 185 9.47 23.92 -16.97
N PRO A 186 8.46 23.24 -17.55
CA PRO A 186 7.19 23.01 -16.88
C PRO A 186 7.42 22.24 -15.58
N GLU A 187 6.45 22.28 -14.67
CA GLU A 187 6.55 21.57 -13.41
C GLU A 187 6.72 20.06 -13.64
N ASP A 188 7.80 19.48 -13.12
CA ASP A 188 8.13 18.07 -13.30
C ASP A 188 7.31 17.22 -12.33
N THR A 189 6.09 16.94 -12.77
CA THR A 189 5.13 16.02 -12.15
C THR A 189 5.19 14.65 -12.83
N VAL A 190 4.59 13.64 -12.23
CA VAL A 190 4.47 12.32 -12.89
C VAL A 190 3.67 12.45 -14.19
N GLU A 191 2.60 13.23 -14.16
CA GLU A 191 1.74 13.54 -15.30
C GLU A 191 2.59 14.10 -16.45
N HIS A 192 3.46 15.07 -16.15
CA HIS A 192 4.40 15.59 -17.13
C HIS A 192 5.41 14.53 -17.59
N THR A 193 6.17 13.93 -16.67
CA THR A 193 7.26 13.00 -17.02
C THR A 193 6.75 11.81 -17.84
N VAL A 194 5.62 11.23 -17.44
CA VAL A 194 5.05 10.03 -18.08
C VAL A 194 4.23 10.39 -19.31
N GLY A 195 3.41 11.44 -19.24
CA GLY A 195 2.41 11.77 -20.26
C GLY A 195 2.88 12.71 -21.37
N GLU A 196 3.81 13.63 -21.07
CA GLU A 196 4.06 14.80 -21.92
C GLU A 196 5.53 14.95 -22.32
N CYS A 197 6.45 14.76 -21.37
CA CYS A 197 7.87 15.08 -21.51
C CYS A 197 8.46 14.47 -22.81
N PRO A 198 9.08 15.28 -23.70
CA PRO A 198 9.61 14.81 -24.98
C PRO A 198 10.73 13.78 -24.83
N SER A 199 11.57 13.92 -23.79
CA SER A 199 12.67 12.97 -23.50
C SER A 199 12.19 11.54 -23.26
N TRP A 200 10.92 11.35 -22.90
CA TRP A 200 10.32 10.04 -22.66
C TRP A 200 9.37 9.59 -23.78
N ALA A 201 9.34 10.29 -24.94
CA ALA A 201 8.39 10.01 -26.02
C ALA A 201 8.43 8.56 -26.52
N GLU A 202 9.62 8.01 -26.74
CA GLU A 202 9.74 6.63 -27.23
C GLU A 202 9.32 5.59 -26.18
N HIS A 203 9.70 5.80 -24.92
CA HIS A 203 9.26 4.93 -23.82
C HIS A 203 7.74 4.99 -23.63
N ARG A 204 7.16 6.19 -23.75
CA ARG A 204 5.73 6.43 -23.70
C ARG A 204 5.00 5.76 -24.86
N ARG A 205 5.56 5.80 -26.08
CA ARG A 205 5.02 5.11 -27.26
C ARG A 205 4.94 3.60 -27.02
N VAL A 206 6.04 2.98 -26.58
CA VAL A 206 6.08 1.55 -26.22
C VAL A 206 5.08 1.22 -25.12
N LEU A 207 4.99 2.06 -24.08
CA LEU A 207 4.03 1.85 -23.00
C LEU A 207 2.59 1.86 -23.51
N ARG A 208 2.23 2.83 -24.36
CA ARG A 208 0.91 2.94 -25.00
C ARG A 208 0.56 1.70 -25.83
N GLU A 209 1.51 1.17 -26.59
CA GLU A 209 1.30 -0.08 -27.35
C GLU A 209 0.96 -1.27 -26.44
N VAL A 210 1.60 -1.36 -25.28
CA VAL A 210 1.36 -2.44 -24.31
C VAL A 210 0.01 -2.30 -23.60
N ILE A 211 -0.40 -1.08 -23.26
CA ILE A 211 -1.66 -0.82 -22.52
C ILE A 211 -2.85 -0.51 -23.44
N GLY A 212 -2.66 -0.50 -24.77
CA GLY A 212 -3.71 -0.30 -25.77
C GLY A 212 -4.18 1.15 -25.93
N ASP A 213 -3.25 2.10 -26.05
CA ASP A 213 -3.51 3.56 -26.08
C ASP A 213 -4.29 4.08 -24.85
N GLY A 214 -4.26 3.32 -23.76
CA GLY A 214 -4.91 3.64 -22.50
C GLY A 214 -4.38 4.90 -21.82
N ASP A 215 -5.13 5.34 -20.82
CA ASP A 215 -4.81 6.49 -19.97
C ASP A 215 -3.47 6.27 -19.22
N LEU A 216 -2.55 7.23 -19.37
CA LEU A 216 -1.24 7.22 -18.70
C LEU A 216 -1.26 7.89 -17.33
N SER A 217 -2.42 8.36 -16.88
CA SER A 217 -2.62 8.77 -15.50
C SER A 217 -2.33 7.63 -14.53
N ARG A 218 -2.09 7.95 -13.26
CA ARG A 218 -1.88 6.90 -12.23
C ARG A 218 -3.05 5.90 -12.16
N PRO A 219 -4.34 6.32 -12.14
CA PRO A 219 -5.47 5.39 -12.26
C PRO A 219 -5.38 4.46 -13.48
N GLY A 220 -5.11 5.00 -14.67
CA GLY A 220 -5.03 4.20 -15.89
C GLY A 220 -3.89 3.18 -15.85
N LEU A 221 -2.74 3.57 -15.32
CA LEU A 221 -1.62 2.64 -15.08
C LEU A 221 -1.97 1.56 -14.05
N VAL A 222 -2.72 1.88 -13.00
CA VAL A 222 -3.19 0.90 -12.01
C VAL A 222 -4.19 -0.07 -12.63
N GLN A 223 -5.09 0.41 -13.50
CA GLN A 223 -6.08 -0.43 -14.19
C GLN A 223 -5.43 -1.41 -15.18
N ALA A 224 -4.30 -1.03 -15.79
CA ALA A 224 -3.56 -1.88 -16.72
C ALA A 224 -2.69 -2.96 -16.03
N MET A 225 -2.60 -2.95 -14.69
CA MET A 225 -1.74 -3.85 -13.90
C MET A 225 -2.41 -5.13 -13.45
#